data_AF-A0A3D5FSF6-F1
#
_entry.id   AF-A0A3D5FSF6-F1
#
_cell.length_a   1.000
_cell.length_b   1.000
_cell.length_c   1.000
_cell.angle_alpha   90.00
_cell.angle_beta   90.00
_cell.angle_gamma   90.00
#
_symmetry.space_group_name_H-M   'P 1'
#
loop_
_entity.id
_entity.type
_entity.pdbx_description
1 polymer ?
#
loop_
_entity_poly.entity_id
_entity_poly.type
_entity_poly.pdbx_seq_one_letter_code
_entity_poly.pdbx_strand_id
1 'polypeptide(L)'
;MPEPLQIHKALADETRLRLMRLLGRSPLNVNEILSILQMGQSRISRHLRILAEADLVTRRREGTWIYYESHAESDWPMVRDTLSLLSDHERELPSYEQDMQRLEEAIEGRRQQTLSFFDSLTDQQEAGEYLSPDGHTYREVALSLLPQAPERVLDLGTGSGLLLPSLLDRADQVIAVDASTTMLQLARQTAGKAAVDRCEFRLGDLEHLPVADGEVDVVVACMVLHHVPRPQAAITEAWRALAPGGELTVVELAQHEDESMRELHADLWLGFRPIEMRRWLTQAGFEVTEGEPRIEDNQ
;
A
#
# COMPACT_ATOMS: atom_id res chain seq x y z
N MET A 1 -16.43 24.32 8.84
CA MET A 1 -16.86 24.28 7.44
C MET A 1 -16.03 25.29 6.67
N PRO A 2 -15.26 24.86 5.66
CA PRO A 2 -14.53 25.75 4.76
C PRO A 2 -15.51 26.67 4.05
N GLU A 3 -15.15 27.95 3.90
CA GLU A 3 -15.98 28.89 3.17
C GLU A 3 -15.88 28.59 1.66
N PRO A 4 -17.00 28.47 0.91
CA PRO A 4 -16.95 28.19 -0.54
C PRO A 4 -16.04 29.16 -1.30
N LEU A 5 -16.07 30.45 -0.93
CA LEU A 5 -15.21 31.47 -1.52
C LEU A 5 -13.71 31.17 -1.31
N GLN A 6 -13.33 30.62 -0.15
CA GLN A 6 -11.95 30.24 0.15
C GLN A 6 -11.51 29.06 -0.72
N ILE A 7 -12.35 28.03 -0.86
CA ILE A 7 -12.09 26.88 -1.73
C ILE A 7 -11.87 27.35 -3.18
N HIS A 8 -12.79 28.15 -3.74
CA HIS A 8 -12.65 28.61 -5.11
C HIS A 8 -11.44 29.53 -5.32
N LYS A 9 -11.11 30.40 -4.36
CA LYS A 9 -9.85 31.18 -4.40
C LYS A 9 -8.61 30.28 -4.36
N ALA A 10 -8.65 29.21 -3.56
CA ALA A 10 -7.59 28.21 -3.51
C ALA A 10 -7.49 27.38 -4.79
N LEU A 11 -8.55 27.23 -5.58
CA LEU A 11 -8.50 26.47 -6.84
C LEU A 11 -8.30 27.34 -8.08
N ALA A 12 -8.48 28.65 -7.99
CA ALA A 12 -8.27 29.60 -9.10
C ALA A 12 -6.78 29.83 -9.41
N ASP A 13 -6.02 28.76 -9.64
CA ASP A 13 -4.60 28.76 -10.00
C ASP A 13 -4.20 27.42 -10.60
N GLU A 14 -3.52 27.49 -11.75
CA GLU A 14 -3.13 26.31 -12.52
C GLU A 14 -2.24 25.35 -11.73
N THR A 15 -1.28 25.85 -10.94
CA THR A 15 -0.37 24.99 -10.17
C THR A 15 -1.11 24.25 -9.06
N ARG A 16 -2.09 24.90 -8.43
CA ARG A 16 -2.92 24.26 -7.40
C ARG A 16 -3.84 23.20 -7.99
N LEU A 17 -4.39 23.41 -9.17
CA LEU A 17 -5.18 22.37 -9.87
C LEU A 17 -4.31 21.17 -10.25
N ARG A 18 -3.09 21.41 -10.76
CA ARG A 18 -2.10 20.35 -11.04
C ARG A 18 -1.74 19.56 -9.78
N LEU A 19 -1.50 20.24 -8.66
CA LEU A 19 -1.26 19.58 -7.37
C LEU A 19 -2.45 18.71 -6.96
N MET A 20 -3.67 19.22 -7.02
CA MET A 20 -4.86 18.45 -6.64
C MET A 20 -5.01 17.16 -7.48
N ARG A 21 -4.77 17.23 -8.79
CA ARG A 21 -4.75 16.06 -9.69
C ARG A 21 -3.77 14.98 -9.22
N LEU A 22 -2.55 15.39 -8.85
CA LEU A 22 -1.50 14.48 -8.40
C LEU A 22 -1.82 13.87 -7.04
N LEU A 23 -2.18 14.71 -6.07
CA LEU A 23 -2.45 14.32 -4.68
C LEU A 23 -3.76 13.54 -4.55
N GLY A 24 -4.66 13.61 -5.52
CA GLY A 24 -5.85 12.77 -5.62
C GLY A 24 -5.55 11.32 -6.02
N ARG A 25 -4.36 11.03 -6.55
CA ARG A 25 -3.99 9.69 -7.04
C ARG A 25 -3.04 8.93 -6.12
N SER A 26 -2.15 9.65 -5.44
CA SER A 26 -1.19 9.05 -4.52
C SER A 26 -0.70 10.09 -3.51
N PRO A 27 -0.45 9.70 -2.25
CA PRO A 27 0.29 10.53 -1.33
C PRO A 27 1.71 10.81 -1.86
N LEU A 28 2.09 12.09 -1.89
CA LEU A 28 3.39 12.53 -2.40
C LEU A 28 4.14 13.37 -1.38
N ASN A 29 5.44 13.13 -1.25
CA ASN A 29 6.31 14.01 -0.48
C ASN A 29 6.75 15.22 -1.32
N VAL A 30 7.32 16.23 -0.66
CA VAL A 30 7.73 17.47 -1.33
C VAL A 30 8.73 17.22 -2.46
N ASN A 31 9.69 16.32 -2.30
CA ASN A 31 10.72 16.05 -3.32
C ASN A 31 10.12 15.44 -4.58
N GLU A 32 9.16 14.52 -4.43
CA GLU A 32 8.44 13.93 -5.56
C GLU A 32 7.61 14.97 -6.30
N ILE A 33 6.90 15.83 -5.58
CA ILE A 33 6.13 16.93 -6.18
C ILE A 33 7.04 17.86 -6.99
N LEU A 34 8.24 18.16 -6.48
CA LEU A 34 9.23 18.98 -7.18
C LEU A 34 9.72 18.31 -8.45
N SER A 35 10.00 17.01 -8.40
CA SER A 35 10.41 16.22 -9.55
C SER A 35 9.32 16.17 -10.64
N ILE A 36 8.06 15.96 -10.24
CA ILE A 36 6.93 15.87 -11.17
C ILE A 36 6.63 17.23 -11.80
N LEU A 37 6.46 18.27 -10.99
CA LEU A 37 6.04 19.59 -11.48
C LEU A 37 7.19 20.41 -12.08
N GLN A 38 8.45 20.05 -11.81
CA GLN A 38 9.66 20.76 -12.25
C GLN A 38 9.61 22.24 -11.83
N MET A 39 9.25 22.48 -10.57
CA MET A 39 9.12 23.80 -9.97
C MET A 39 10.00 23.94 -8.72
N GLY A 40 10.27 25.17 -8.30
CA GLY A 40 11.05 25.43 -7.08
C GLY A 40 10.28 25.16 -5.79
N GLN A 41 11.00 24.71 -4.75
CA GLN A 41 10.45 24.34 -3.44
C GLN A 41 9.59 25.43 -2.80
N SER A 42 10.07 26.67 -2.80
CA SER A 42 9.34 27.81 -2.20
C SER A 42 7.97 28.03 -2.82
N ARG A 43 7.83 27.80 -4.14
CA ARG A 43 6.57 27.91 -4.87
C ARG A 43 5.62 26.78 -4.47
N ILE A 44 6.10 25.53 -4.49
CA ILE A 44 5.30 24.35 -4.12
C ILE A 44 4.81 24.45 -2.67
N SER A 45 5.70 24.75 -1.72
CA SER A 45 5.31 24.87 -0.30
C SER A 45 4.27 25.96 -0.07
N ARG A 46 4.32 27.08 -0.81
CA ARG A 46 3.30 28.13 -0.75
C ARG A 46 1.95 27.62 -1.24
N HIS A 47 1.92 26.90 -2.36
CA HIS A 47 0.68 26.36 -2.92
C HIS A 47 0.05 25.29 -2.03
N LEU A 48 0.85 24.37 -1.50
CA LEU A 48 0.39 23.35 -0.55
C LEU A 48 -0.20 23.97 0.71
N ARG A 49 0.40 25.04 1.24
CA ARG A 49 -0.16 25.77 2.39
C ARG A 49 -1.55 26.32 2.09
N ILE A 50 -1.72 26.97 0.93
CA ILE A 50 -3.02 27.54 0.52
C ILE A 50 -4.09 26.44 0.39
N LEU A 51 -3.73 25.30 -0.19
CA LEU A 51 -4.63 24.15 -0.31
C LEU A 51 -5.00 23.58 1.06
N ALA A 52 -4.04 23.47 1.99
CA ALA A 52 -4.28 22.97 3.33
C ALA A 52 -5.15 23.93 4.16
N GLU A 53 -4.95 25.25 4.04
CA GLU A 53 -5.79 26.27 4.67
C GLU A 53 -7.25 26.21 4.17
N ALA A 54 -7.46 25.76 2.94
CA ALA A 54 -8.78 25.55 2.34
C ALA A 54 -9.37 24.14 2.57
N ASP A 55 -8.69 23.30 3.38
CA ASP A 55 -9.09 21.92 3.69
C ASP A 55 -9.13 20.97 2.47
N LEU A 56 -8.45 21.32 1.38
CA LEU A 56 -8.42 20.52 0.14
C LEU A 56 -7.37 19.42 0.16
N VAL A 57 -6.34 19.57 0.97
CA VAL A 57 -5.27 18.58 1.15
C VAL A 57 -5.01 18.37 2.63
N THR A 58 -4.69 17.14 3.00
CA THR A 58 -4.14 16.80 4.31
C THR A 58 -2.63 16.66 4.20
N ARG A 59 -1.96 16.73 5.35
CA ARG A 59 -0.52 16.47 5.46
C ARG A 59 -0.30 15.42 6.53
N ARG A 60 0.55 14.45 6.24
CA ARG A 60 0.95 13.39 7.17
C ARG A 60 2.46 13.44 7.31
N ARG A 61 2.94 13.48 8.55
CA ARG A 61 4.37 13.31 8.83
C ARG A 61 4.63 11.82 9.03
N GLU A 62 5.68 11.32 8.38
CA GLU A 62 6.21 9.97 8.57
C GLU A 62 7.72 10.12 8.70
N GLY A 63 8.21 9.98 9.94
CA GLY A 63 9.60 10.26 10.29
C GLY A 63 10.01 11.69 9.92
N THR A 64 10.95 11.79 8.99
CA THR A 64 11.54 13.02 8.44
C THR A 64 10.78 13.54 7.22
N TRP A 65 9.89 12.74 6.63
CA TRP A 65 9.16 13.09 5.40
C TRP A 65 7.77 13.63 5.73
N ILE A 66 7.28 14.53 4.87
CA ILE A 66 5.92 15.06 4.93
C ILE A 66 5.24 14.73 3.62
N TYR A 67 4.25 13.86 3.70
CA TYR A 67 3.38 13.50 2.60
C TYR A 67 2.15 14.41 2.58
N TYR A 68 1.72 14.74 1.37
CA TYR A 68 0.47 15.42 1.10
C TYR A 68 -0.44 14.47 0.32
N GLU A 69 -1.73 14.54 0.58
CA GLU A 69 -2.77 13.77 -0.12
C GLU A 69 -4.02 14.65 -0.27
N SER A 70 -4.88 14.36 -1.24
CA SER A 70 -6.16 15.07 -1.34
C SER A 70 -7.08 14.71 -0.18
N HIS A 71 -7.87 15.69 0.28
CA HIS A 71 -8.89 15.47 1.29
C HIS A 71 -10.23 15.04 0.65
N ALA A 72 -10.18 14.07 -0.28
CA ALA A 72 -11.33 13.60 -1.06
C ALA A 72 -12.52 13.12 -0.22
N GLU A 73 -12.26 12.68 1.02
CA GLU A 73 -13.28 12.23 1.98
C GLU A 73 -13.49 13.21 3.12
N SER A 74 -13.20 14.50 2.91
CA SER A 74 -13.48 15.54 3.90
C SER A 74 -14.91 15.45 4.42
N ASP A 75 -15.12 15.65 5.73
CA ASP A 75 -16.44 15.70 6.34
C ASP A 75 -17.34 16.78 5.70
N TRP A 76 -16.74 17.75 5.01
CA TRP A 76 -17.44 18.84 4.36
C TRP A 76 -17.86 18.45 2.93
N PRO A 77 -19.17 18.33 2.63
CA PRO A 77 -19.64 17.96 1.29
C PRO A 77 -19.10 18.86 0.18
N MET A 78 -19.02 20.17 0.44
CA MET A 78 -18.47 21.14 -0.51
C MET A 78 -17.04 20.80 -0.97
N VAL A 79 -16.18 20.29 -0.08
CA VAL A 79 -14.81 19.88 -0.44
C VAL A 79 -14.88 18.65 -1.33
N ARG A 80 -15.64 17.61 -0.93
CA ARG A 80 -15.80 16.38 -1.71
C ARG A 80 -16.35 16.64 -3.10
N ASP A 81 -17.44 17.40 -3.19
CA ASP A 81 -18.11 17.75 -4.45
C ASP A 81 -17.16 18.51 -5.39
N THR A 82 -16.37 19.44 -4.83
CA THR A 82 -15.39 20.21 -5.60
C THR A 82 -14.26 19.32 -6.13
N LEU A 83 -13.75 18.41 -5.30
CA LEU A 83 -12.69 17.48 -5.70
C LEU A 83 -13.17 16.48 -6.75
N SER A 84 -14.40 15.97 -6.61
CA SER A 84 -15.05 15.14 -7.62
C SER A 84 -15.15 15.85 -8.96
N LEU A 85 -15.69 17.08 -8.97
CA LEU A 85 -15.81 17.89 -10.19
C LEU A 85 -14.45 18.15 -10.85
N LEU A 86 -13.41 18.41 -10.05
CA LEU A 86 -12.07 18.60 -10.58
C LEU A 86 -11.52 17.34 -11.24
N SER A 87 -11.70 16.18 -10.60
CA SER A 87 -11.28 14.88 -11.14
C SER A 87 -11.95 14.59 -12.48
N ASP A 88 -13.23 14.95 -12.66
CA ASP A 88 -13.97 14.69 -13.89
C ASP A 88 -13.46 15.50 -15.10
N HIS A 89 -12.85 16.67 -14.86
CA HIS A 89 -12.44 17.63 -15.91
C HIS A 89 -10.93 17.86 -16.01
N GLU A 90 -10.11 17.21 -15.18
CA GLU A 90 -8.67 17.47 -15.08
C GLU A 90 -7.85 17.17 -16.36
N ARG A 91 -8.39 16.35 -17.28
CA ARG A 91 -7.75 16.03 -18.56
C ARG A 91 -7.63 17.25 -19.48
N GLU A 92 -8.49 18.25 -19.28
CA GLU A 92 -8.48 19.50 -20.03
C GLU A 92 -7.40 20.46 -19.52
N LEU A 93 -6.81 20.20 -18.35
CA LEU A 93 -5.78 21.06 -17.77
C LEU A 93 -4.44 20.91 -18.52
N PRO A 94 -3.67 22.00 -18.66
CA PRO A 94 -2.33 21.95 -19.22
C PRO A 94 -1.42 20.93 -18.53
N SER A 95 -0.44 20.42 -19.30
CA SER A 95 0.56 19.46 -18.83
C SER A 95 -0.01 18.15 -18.26
N TYR A 96 -1.28 17.79 -18.53
CA TYR A 96 -1.90 16.56 -18.02
C TYR A 96 -1.05 15.33 -18.32
N GLU A 97 -0.76 15.05 -19.60
CA GLU A 97 0.00 13.86 -20.00
C GLU A 97 1.40 13.82 -19.37
N GLN A 98 2.09 14.97 -19.34
CA GLN A 98 3.44 15.08 -18.78
C GLN A 98 3.47 14.87 -17.27
N ASP A 99 2.52 15.46 -16.55
CA ASP A 99 2.42 15.30 -15.10
C ASP A 99 2.05 13.85 -14.73
N MET A 100 1.13 13.24 -15.50
CA MET A 100 0.74 11.86 -15.31
C MET A 100 1.89 10.88 -15.60
N GLN A 101 2.64 11.11 -16.67
CA GLN A 101 3.82 10.31 -16.98
C GLN A 101 4.85 10.39 -15.84
N ARG A 102 5.18 11.59 -15.36
CA ARG A 102 6.15 11.77 -14.27
C ARG A 102 5.66 11.23 -12.93
N LEU A 103 4.35 11.27 -12.67
CA LEU A 103 3.75 10.63 -11.51
C LEU A 103 3.98 9.12 -11.55
N GLU A 104 3.71 8.48 -12.69
CA GLU A 104 3.98 7.06 -12.86
C GLU A 104 5.47 6.73 -12.74
N GLU A 105 6.36 7.56 -13.30
CA GLU A 105 7.82 7.41 -13.13
C GLU A 105 8.23 7.50 -11.65
N ALA A 106 7.63 8.40 -10.86
CA ALA A 106 7.90 8.52 -9.44
C ALA A 106 7.41 7.29 -8.64
N ILE A 107 6.22 6.79 -8.96
CA ILE A 107 5.66 5.59 -8.32
C ILE A 107 6.47 4.34 -8.70
N GLU A 108 6.86 4.22 -9.96
CA GLU A 108 7.74 3.15 -10.42
C GLU A 108 9.12 3.22 -9.76
N GLY A 109 9.63 4.42 -9.52
CA GLY A 109 10.85 4.63 -8.73
C GLY A 109 10.77 4.01 -7.34
N ARG A 110 9.63 4.15 -6.63
CA ARG A 110 9.40 3.51 -5.33
C ARG A 110 9.44 1.98 -5.45
N ARG A 111 8.73 1.43 -6.45
CA ARG A 111 8.68 -0.02 -6.72
C ARG A 111 10.07 -0.60 -6.95
N GLN A 112 10.85 0.03 -7.83
CA GLN A 112 12.20 -0.43 -8.18
C GLN A 112 13.17 -0.35 -7.01
N GLN A 113 13.04 0.67 -6.14
CA GLN A 113 13.85 0.77 -4.93
C GLN A 113 13.63 -0.44 -4.02
N THR A 114 12.38 -0.77 -3.72
CA THR A 114 12.01 -1.91 -2.88
C THR A 114 12.40 -3.25 -3.53
N LEU A 115 12.12 -3.42 -4.83
CA LEU A 115 12.49 -4.64 -5.56
C LEU A 115 14.01 -4.87 -5.56
N SER A 116 14.80 -3.83 -5.82
CA SER A 116 16.26 -3.93 -5.82
C SER A 116 16.82 -4.30 -4.46
N PHE A 117 16.17 -3.87 -3.36
CA PHE A 117 16.58 -4.27 -2.01
C PHE A 117 16.37 -5.77 -1.81
N PHE A 118 15.16 -6.28 -2.08
CA PHE A 118 14.87 -7.71 -1.92
C PHE A 118 15.67 -8.61 -2.85
N ASP A 119 15.89 -8.20 -4.11
CA ASP A 119 16.73 -8.96 -5.04
C ASP A 119 18.22 -9.00 -4.62
N SER A 120 18.65 -8.10 -3.73
CA SER A 120 20.02 -8.09 -3.21
C SER A 120 20.28 -9.07 -2.06
N LEU A 121 19.22 -9.59 -1.43
CA LEU A 121 19.32 -10.54 -0.32
C LEU A 121 19.72 -11.93 -0.84
N THR A 122 20.73 -12.55 -0.22
CA THR A 122 21.35 -13.75 -0.81
C THR A 122 20.99 -15.05 -0.12
N ASP A 123 20.51 -15.01 1.11
CA ASP A 123 20.11 -16.20 1.86
C ASP A 123 18.88 -16.00 2.78
N GLN A 124 18.39 -17.11 3.35
CA GLN A 124 17.21 -17.14 4.22
C GLN A 124 17.44 -16.46 5.57
N GLN A 125 18.67 -16.41 6.07
CA GLN A 125 18.98 -15.75 7.35
C GLN A 125 18.92 -14.25 7.18
N GLU A 126 19.58 -13.71 6.15
CA GLU A 126 19.47 -12.30 5.77
C GLU A 126 18.00 -11.92 5.56
N ALA A 127 17.27 -12.66 4.74
CA ALA A 127 15.85 -12.38 4.51
C ALA A 127 15.03 -12.45 5.81
N GLY A 128 15.29 -13.41 6.70
CA GLY A 128 14.58 -13.54 7.97
C GLY A 128 14.83 -12.38 8.94
N GLU A 129 16.06 -11.90 9.04
CA GLU A 129 16.44 -10.75 9.89
C GLU A 129 15.87 -9.43 9.36
N TYR A 130 15.83 -9.26 8.03
CA TYR A 130 15.33 -8.05 7.39
C TYR A 130 13.82 -7.99 7.23
N LEU A 131 13.09 -9.11 7.16
CA LEU A 131 11.64 -9.07 6.93
C LEU A 131 10.82 -8.71 8.19
N SER A 132 11.40 -8.80 9.41
CA SER A 132 10.92 -8.12 10.63
C SER A 132 11.67 -8.63 11.87
N PRO A 133 12.17 -7.74 12.76
CA PRO A 133 12.74 -8.12 14.07
C PRO A 133 11.83 -8.96 14.98
N ASP A 134 10.52 -8.98 14.75
CA ASP A 134 9.52 -9.79 15.48
C ASP A 134 8.62 -10.60 14.53
N GLY A 135 9.14 -10.95 13.35
CA GLY A 135 8.39 -11.63 12.29
C GLY A 135 7.71 -12.93 12.72
N HIS A 136 8.10 -13.53 13.84
CA HIS A 136 7.38 -14.66 14.42
C HIS A 136 6.00 -14.29 14.96
N THR A 137 5.89 -13.22 15.78
CA THR A 137 4.62 -12.83 16.40
C THR A 137 3.59 -12.47 15.33
N TYR A 138 3.96 -11.64 14.34
CA TYR A 138 3.04 -11.22 13.28
C TYR A 138 2.48 -12.41 12.48
N ARG A 139 3.32 -13.41 12.19
CA ARG A 139 2.90 -14.64 11.51
C ARG A 139 1.95 -15.47 12.37
N GLU A 140 2.21 -15.59 13.67
CA GLU A 140 1.28 -16.29 14.58
C GLU A 140 -0.08 -15.58 14.66
N VAL A 141 -0.09 -14.24 14.69
CA VAL A 141 -1.32 -13.45 14.64
C VAL A 141 -2.07 -13.73 13.34
N ALA A 142 -1.41 -13.60 12.18
CA ALA A 142 -2.00 -13.88 10.88
C ALA A 142 -2.61 -15.28 10.83
N LEU A 143 -1.86 -16.30 11.25
CA LEU A 143 -2.34 -17.67 11.31
C LEU A 143 -3.52 -17.83 12.27
N SER A 144 -3.56 -17.13 13.40
CA SER A 144 -4.67 -17.22 14.36
C SER A 144 -5.99 -16.66 13.85
N LEU A 145 -5.94 -15.81 12.82
CA LEU A 145 -7.10 -15.17 12.19
C LEU A 145 -7.64 -15.94 10.98
N LEU A 146 -6.91 -16.93 10.46
CA LEU A 146 -7.36 -17.69 9.30
C LEU A 146 -8.59 -18.54 9.64
N PRO A 147 -9.52 -18.71 8.68
CA PRO A 147 -10.63 -19.64 8.84
C PRO A 147 -10.13 -21.08 8.97
N GLN A 148 -11.00 -21.96 9.46
CA GLN A 148 -10.67 -23.37 9.58
C GLN A 148 -10.69 -24.05 8.20
N ALA A 149 -9.60 -24.73 7.87
CA ALA A 149 -9.46 -25.56 6.66
C ALA A 149 -9.82 -24.84 5.34
N PRO A 150 -9.13 -23.73 5.00
CA PRO A 150 -9.31 -23.09 3.70
C PRO A 150 -8.91 -24.03 2.56
N GLU A 151 -9.59 -23.96 1.43
CA GLU A 151 -9.27 -24.80 0.28
C GLU A 151 -8.05 -24.24 -0.48
N ARG A 152 -8.03 -22.93 -0.75
CA ARG A 152 -7.03 -22.31 -1.61
C ARG A 152 -6.64 -20.92 -1.11
N VAL A 153 -5.48 -20.84 -0.46
CA VAL A 153 -4.96 -19.61 0.13
C VAL A 153 -4.04 -18.88 -0.85
N LEU A 154 -4.21 -17.56 -0.99
CA LEU A 154 -3.20 -16.66 -1.57
C LEU A 154 -2.33 -16.06 -0.47
N ASP A 155 -1.03 -16.34 -0.52
CA ASP A 155 0.00 -15.62 0.25
C ASP A 155 0.48 -14.41 -0.58
N LEU A 156 -0.03 -13.23 -0.22
CA LEU A 156 0.16 -11.97 -0.94
C LEU A 156 1.49 -11.32 -0.53
N GLY A 157 2.49 -11.37 -1.41
CA GLY A 157 3.86 -10.95 -1.09
C GLY A 157 4.54 -11.95 -0.17
N THR A 158 4.70 -13.18 -0.64
CA THR A 158 5.17 -14.32 0.16
C THR A 158 6.59 -14.12 0.73
N GLY A 159 7.38 -13.20 0.16
CA GLY A 159 8.76 -12.94 0.56
C GLY A 159 9.59 -14.22 0.50
N SER A 160 10.37 -14.49 1.54
CA SER A 160 11.14 -15.74 1.68
C SER A 160 10.30 -16.96 2.09
N GLY A 161 8.96 -16.84 2.11
CA GLY A 161 8.02 -17.95 2.30
C GLY A 161 7.87 -18.42 3.75
N LEU A 162 8.14 -17.57 4.74
CA LEU A 162 8.11 -17.95 6.17
C LEU A 162 6.72 -18.36 6.70
N LEU A 163 5.65 -18.03 5.99
CA LEU A 163 4.29 -18.49 6.29
C LEU A 163 3.95 -19.83 5.61
N LEU A 164 4.61 -20.16 4.49
CA LEU A 164 4.22 -21.27 3.64
C LEU A 164 4.13 -22.62 4.36
N PRO A 165 5.06 -23.02 5.25
CA PRO A 165 4.92 -24.28 5.98
C PRO A 165 3.60 -24.36 6.78
N SER A 166 3.26 -23.29 7.50
CA SER A 166 2.04 -23.24 8.31
C SER A 166 0.77 -23.09 7.49
N LEU A 167 0.84 -22.43 6.33
CA LEU A 167 -0.28 -22.37 5.38
C LEU A 167 -0.53 -23.74 4.75
N LEU A 168 0.52 -24.46 4.31
CA LEU A 168 0.42 -25.80 3.73
C LEU A 168 -0.06 -26.87 4.73
N ASP A 169 0.14 -26.65 6.02
CA ASP A 169 -0.43 -27.51 7.07
C ASP A 169 -1.94 -27.34 7.22
N ARG A 170 -2.52 -26.22 6.76
CA ARG A 170 -3.91 -25.84 7.00
C ARG A 170 -4.78 -25.80 5.74
N ALA A 171 -4.18 -25.48 4.59
CA ALA A 171 -4.86 -25.22 3.34
C ALA A 171 -4.60 -26.31 2.30
N ASP A 172 -5.57 -26.74 1.51
CA ASP A 172 -5.35 -27.78 0.49
C ASP A 172 -4.35 -27.34 -0.58
N GLN A 173 -4.46 -26.08 -1.02
CA GLN A 173 -3.56 -25.44 -1.97
C GLN A 173 -3.15 -24.03 -1.51
N VAL A 174 -1.94 -23.63 -1.87
CA VAL A 174 -1.39 -22.29 -1.64
C VAL A 174 -0.91 -21.70 -2.97
N ILE A 175 -1.27 -20.45 -3.24
CA ILE A 175 -0.67 -19.62 -4.28
C ILE A 175 0.20 -18.60 -3.58
N ALA A 176 1.50 -18.61 -3.83
CA ALA A 176 2.47 -17.69 -3.28
C ALA A 176 2.88 -16.69 -4.36
N VAL A 177 2.58 -15.40 -4.16
CA VAL A 177 2.91 -14.33 -5.12
C VAL A 177 3.97 -13.43 -4.53
N ASP A 178 4.99 -13.09 -5.31
CA ASP A 178 5.96 -12.05 -4.97
C ASP A 178 6.47 -11.37 -6.25
N ALA A 179 6.92 -10.12 -6.12
CA ALA A 179 7.51 -9.36 -7.23
C ALA A 179 8.99 -9.70 -7.45
N SER A 180 9.68 -10.21 -6.43
CA SER A 180 11.10 -10.59 -6.48
C SER A 180 11.28 -12.05 -6.89
N THR A 181 12.09 -12.25 -7.93
CA THR A 181 12.48 -13.60 -8.34
C THR A 181 13.36 -14.29 -7.29
N THR A 182 14.20 -13.52 -6.60
CA THR A 182 15.06 -13.99 -5.50
C THR A 182 14.20 -14.46 -4.32
N MET A 183 13.20 -13.67 -3.91
CA MET A 183 12.27 -14.06 -2.85
C MET A 183 11.53 -15.36 -3.17
N LEU A 184 10.99 -15.51 -4.38
CA LEU A 184 10.35 -16.77 -4.78
C LEU A 184 11.30 -17.97 -4.78
N GLN A 185 12.59 -17.78 -5.08
CA GLN A 185 13.58 -18.86 -4.97
C GLN A 185 13.79 -19.27 -3.51
N LEU A 186 13.90 -18.32 -2.58
CA LEU A 186 14.00 -18.57 -1.14
C LEU A 186 12.72 -19.22 -0.61
N ALA A 187 11.55 -18.73 -1.01
CA ALA A 187 10.24 -19.27 -0.63
C ALA A 187 10.08 -20.75 -1.00
N ARG A 188 10.56 -21.15 -2.20
CA ARG A 188 10.59 -22.57 -2.61
C ARG A 188 11.47 -23.42 -1.71
N GLN A 189 12.60 -22.88 -1.24
CA GLN A 189 13.48 -23.58 -0.30
C GLN A 189 12.80 -23.73 1.06
N THR A 190 12.17 -22.65 1.56
CA THR A 190 11.47 -22.62 2.85
C THR A 190 10.28 -23.59 2.89
N ALA A 191 9.47 -23.62 1.83
CA ALA A 191 8.32 -24.52 1.73
C ALA A 191 8.73 -26.00 1.64
N GLY A 192 9.96 -26.27 1.16
CA GLY A 192 10.53 -27.60 1.10
C GLY A 192 9.80 -28.56 0.16
N LYS A 193 10.10 -29.86 0.27
CA LYS A 193 9.56 -30.88 -0.65
C LYS A 193 8.05 -31.13 -0.50
N ALA A 194 7.48 -30.76 0.65
CA ALA A 194 6.04 -30.92 0.89
C ALA A 194 5.18 -30.02 -0.01
N ALA A 195 5.78 -28.96 -0.57
CA ALA A 195 5.10 -27.97 -1.39
C ALA A 195 4.96 -28.34 -2.88
N VAL A 196 5.64 -29.40 -3.35
CA VAL A 196 5.82 -29.70 -4.78
C VAL A 196 4.50 -29.86 -5.55
N ASP A 197 3.43 -30.30 -4.89
CA ASP A 197 2.11 -30.50 -5.50
C ASP A 197 1.00 -29.58 -4.93
N ARG A 198 1.33 -28.77 -3.91
CA ARG A 198 0.34 -27.98 -3.15
C ARG A 198 0.63 -26.48 -3.11
N CYS A 199 1.79 -26.04 -3.63
CA CYS A 199 2.14 -24.62 -3.67
C CYS A 199 2.50 -24.19 -5.09
N GLU A 200 1.76 -23.21 -5.61
CA GLU A 200 2.09 -22.50 -6.84
C GLU A 200 2.85 -21.22 -6.50
N PHE A 201 4.01 -21.00 -7.12
CA PHE A 201 4.77 -19.76 -6.93
C PHE A 201 4.68 -18.93 -8.20
N ARG A 202 4.11 -17.73 -8.11
CA ARG A 202 3.83 -16.85 -9.24
C ARG A 202 4.56 -15.52 -9.08
N LEU A 203 5.36 -15.15 -10.08
CA LEU A 203 5.98 -13.83 -10.16
C LEU A 203 4.93 -12.80 -10.59
N GLY A 204 4.75 -11.73 -9.83
CA GLY A 204 3.78 -10.69 -10.18
C GLY A 204 3.79 -9.46 -9.28
N ASP A 205 3.25 -8.36 -9.81
CA ASP A 205 2.99 -7.13 -9.05
C ASP A 205 1.72 -7.32 -8.21
N LEU A 206 1.76 -6.94 -6.94
CA LEU A 206 0.60 -7.03 -6.05
C LEU A 206 -0.49 -6.02 -6.41
N GLU A 207 -0.16 -4.96 -7.14
CA GLU A 207 -1.13 -4.02 -7.71
C GLU A 207 -1.83 -4.58 -8.97
N HIS A 208 -1.35 -5.70 -9.55
CA HIS A 208 -1.91 -6.39 -10.72
C HIS A 208 -1.63 -7.91 -10.64
N LEU A 209 -2.41 -8.61 -9.83
CA LEU A 209 -2.10 -9.99 -9.43
C LEU A 209 -2.22 -10.99 -10.59
N PRO A 210 -1.27 -11.94 -10.70
CA PRO A 210 -1.34 -13.07 -11.63
C PRO A 210 -2.29 -14.16 -11.08
N VAL A 211 -3.49 -13.78 -10.66
CA VAL A 211 -4.52 -14.62 -10.04
C VAL A 211 -5.85 -14.29 -10.69
N ALA A 212 -6.65 -15.29 -11.04
CA ALA A 212 -7.95 -15.08 -11.68
C ALA A 212 -9.00 -14.55 -10.70
N ASP A 213 -10.07 -13.95 -11.22
CA ASP A 213 -11.19 -13.48 -10.40
C ASP A 213 -11.83 -14.66 -9.66
N GLY A 214 -11.99 -14.54 -8.34
CA GLY A 214 -12.59 -15.59 -7.52
C GLY A 214 -11.80 -16.90 -7.45
N GLU A 215 -10.49 -16.88 -7.67
CA GLU A 215 -9.64 -18.07 -7.70
C GLU A 215 -9.36 -18.66 -6.31
N VAL A 216 -9.41 -17.85 -5.24
CA VAL A 216 -9.03 -18.23 -3.87
C VAL A 216 -10.15 -17.95 -2.87
N ASP A 217 -10.23 -18.73 -1.79
CA ASP A 217 -11.18 -18.49 -0.70
C ASP A 217 -10.58 -17.66 0.45
N VAL A 218 -9.25 -17.60 0.55
CA VAL A 218 -8.56 -16.78 1.54
C VAL A 218 -7.37 -16.05 0.93
N VAL A 219 -7.18 -14.79 1.30
CA VAL A 219 -5.96 -14.02 1.04
C VAL A 219 -5.30 -13.65 2.36
N VAL A 220 -3.99 -13.79 2.45
CA VAL A 220 -3.18 -13.37 3.60
C VAL A 220 -2.17 -12.33 3.13
N ALA A 221 -2.24 -11.13 3.71
CA ALA A 221 -1.29 -10.05 3.53
C ALA A 221 -0.64 -9.76 4.88
N CYS A 222 0.54 -10.31 5.12
CA CYS A 222 1.24 -10.19 6.39
C CYS A 222 2.56 -9.44 6.18
N MET A 223 2.68 -8.24 6.73
CA MET A 223 3.89 -7.41 6.67
C MET A 223 4.36 -7.18 5.22
N VAL A 224 3.47 -6.67 4.37
CA VAL A 224 3.70 -6.55 2.91
C VAL A 224 3.25 -5.23 2.32
N LEU A 225 2.12 -4.68 2.77
CA LEU A 225 1.50 -3.49 2.20
C LEU A 225 2.38 -2.26 2.36
N HIS A 226 3.21 -2.18 3.41
CA HIS A 226 4.17 -1.10 3.60
C HIS A 226 5.31 -1.09 2.55
N HIS A 227 5.48 -2.18 1.80
CA HIS A 227 6.40 -2.28 0.65
C HIS A 227 5.70 -2.01 -0.71
N VAL A 228 4.36 -1.85 -0.73
CA VAL A 228 3.59 -1.63 -1.96
C VAL A 228 3.43 -0.13 -2.23
N PRO A 229 3.79 0.40 -3.41
CA PRO A 229 3.64 1.82 -3.73
C PRO A 229 2.21 2.34 -3.66
N ARG A 230 1.22 1.51 -4.02
CA ARG A 230 -0.21 1.79 -3.84
C ARG A 230 -0.91 0.66 -3.06
N PRO A 231 -0.86 0.67 -1.71
CA PRO A 231 -1.44 -0.40 -0.88
C PRO A 231 -2.92 -0.65 -1.18
N GLN A 232 -3.68 0.41 -1.44
CA GLN A 232 -5.10 0.34 -1.80
C GLN A 232 -5.36 -0.47 -3.09
N ALA A 233 -4.47 -0.39 -4.08
CA ALA A 233 -4.61 -1.16 -5.32
C ALA A 233 -4.40 -2.67 -5.04
N ALA A 234 -3.42 -3.02 -4.20
CA ALA A 234 -3.23 -4.41 -3.78
C ALA A 234 -4.42 -4.97 -2.98
N ILE A 235 -5.04 -4.15 -2.12
CA ILE A 235 -6.28 -4.54 -1.43
C ILE A 235 -7.43 -4.76 -2.43
N THR A 236 -7.52 -3.95 -3.49
CA THR A 236 -8.54 -4.11 -4.54
C THR A 236 -8.32 -5.39 -5.34
N GLU A 237 -7.06 -5.73 -5.65
CA GLU A 237 -6.71 -6.99 -6.29
C GLU A 237 -6.96 -8.20 -5.40
N ALA A 238 -6.71 -8.10 -4.09
CA ALA A 238 -7.07 -9.12 -3.12
C ALA A 238 -8.59 -9.37 -3.09
N TRP A 239 -9.41 -8.30 -3.13
CA TRP A 239 -10.86 -8.42 -3.25
C TRP A 239 -11.27 -9.13 -4.55
N ARG A 240 -10.68 -8.77 -5.68
CA ARG A 240 -10.96 -9.40 -6.99
C ARG A 240 -10.61 -10.89 -6.99
N ALA A 241 -9.48 -11.27 -6.38
CA ALA A 241 -9.00 -12.64 -6.33
C ALA A 241 -9.91 -13.56 -5.46
N LEU A 242 -10.64 -13.00 -4.50
CA LEU A 242 -11.47 -13.76 -3.58
C LEU A 242 -12.77 -14.24 -4.22
N ALA A 243 -13.09 -15.52 -4.01
CA ALA A 243 -14.39 -16.09 -4.31
C ALA A 243 -15.47 -15.44 -3.42
N PRO A 244 -16.76 -15.48 -3.82
CA PRO A 244 -17.84 -14.98 -2.96
C PRO A 244 -17.83 -15.63 -1.58
N GLY A 245 -17.78 -14.82 -0.53
CA GLY A 245 -17.69 -15.28 0.86
C GLY A 245 -16.27 -15.57 1.35
N GLY A 246 -15.25 -15.32 0.52
CA GLY A 246 -13.86 -15.44 0.92
C GLY A 246 -13.39 -14.32 1.86
N GLU A 247 -12.26 -14.55 2.52
CA GLU A 247 -11.76 -13.69 3.60
C GLU A 247 -10.35 -13.14 3.29
N LEU A 248 -10.09 -11.88 3.69
CA LEU A 248 -8.77 -11.27 3.66
C LEU A 248 -8.28 -11.06 5.10
N THR A 249 -7.11 -11.62 5.42
CA THR A 249 -6.37 -11.30 6.65
C THR A 249 -5.25 -10.31 6.34
N VAL A 250 -5.26 -9.16 7.03
CA VAL A 250 -4.18 -8.16 6.96
C VAL A 250 -3.52 -8.03 8.33
N VAL A 251 -2.19 -8.20 8.36
CA VAL A 251 -1.36 -7.92 9.53
C VAL A 251 -0.30 -6.90 9.11
N GLU A 252 -0.32 -5.73 9.75
CA GLU A 252 0.53 -4.61 9.39
C GLU A 252 0.92 -3.76 10.60
N LEU A 253 2.01 -3.00 10.45
CA LEU A 253 2.44 -2.03 11.45
C LEU A 253 1.46 -0.86 11.55
N ALA A 254 1.12 -0.50 12.78
CA ALA A 254 0.49 0.78 13.05
C ALA A 254 1.46 1.92 12.71
N GLN A 255 0.94 3.06 12.27
CA GLN A 255 1.77 4.21 11.91
C GLN A 255 2.80 4.56 13.00
N HIS A 256 4.07 4.71 12.62
CA HIS A 256 5.18 5.06 13.50
C HIS A 256 6.12 6.11 12.86
N GLU A 257 7.12 6.56 13.63
CA GLU A 257 8.13 7.54 13.18
C GLU A 257 9.55 6.95 13.09
N ASP A 258 9.71 5.64 13.28
CA ASP A 258 11.01 4.96 13.18
C ASP A 258 11.52 4.88 11.73
N GLU A 259 12.48 5.74 11.38
CA GLU A 259 13.10 5.79 10.06
C GLU A 259 14.06 4.63 9.78
N SER A 260 14.49 3.89 10.81
CA SER A 260 15.35 2.72 10.60
C SER A 260 14.65 1.67 9.74
N MET A 261 13.32 1.60 9.79
CA MET A 261 12.51 0.74 8.92
C MET A 261 12.67 1.09 7.42
N ARG A 262 12.74 2.37 7.08
CA ARG A 262 12.97 2.81 5.69
C ARG A 262 14.41 2.55 5.25
N GLU A 263 15.37 2.79 6.14
CA GLU A 263 16.80 2.71 5.84
C GLU A 263 17.32 1.27 5.78
N LEU A 264 16.85 0.41 6.69
CA LEU A 264 17.33 -0.95 6.87
C LEU A 264 16.40 -2.01 6.29
N HIS A 265 15.09 -1.74 6.20
CA HIS A 265 14.07 -2.72 5.79
C HIS A 265 13.37 -2.37 4.47
N ALA A 266 13.75 -1.24 3.83
CA ALA A 266 13.19 -0.76 2.57
C ALA A 266 11.67 -0.49 2.59
N ASP A 267 11.15 -0.11 3.76
CA ASP A 267 9.77 0.34 3.91
C ASP A 267 9.49 1.58 3.04
N LEU A 268 8.40 1.52 2.27
CA LEU A 268 7.88 2.70 1.59
C LEU A 268 7.01 3.53 2.54
N TRP A 269 6.29 2.87 3.45
CA TRP A 269 5.35 3.49 4.40
C TRP A 269 5.72 3.08 5.83
N LEU A 270 5.76 4.05 6.76
CA LEU A 270 6.08 3.75 8.17
C LEU A 270 4.81 3.34 8.93
N GLY A 271 4.20 2.23 8.48
CA GLY A 271 2.92 1.73 8.96
C GLY A 271 1.70 2.55 8.52
N PHE A 272 0.52 2.08 8.94
CA PHE A 272 -0.77 2.64 8.53
C PHE A 272 -1.64 3.03 9.72
N ARG A 273 -2.50 4.04 9.54
CA ARG A 273 -3.53 4.35 10.53
C ARG A 273 -4.69 3.35 10.40
N PRO A 274 -5.26 2.82 11.49
CA PRO A 274 -6.38 1.89 11.42
C PRO A 274 -7.59 2.41 10.62
N ILE A 275 -7.89 3.71 10.75
CA ILE A 275 -8.98 4.35 10.00
C ILE A 275 -8.74 4.36 8.49
N GLU A 276 -7.49 4.50 8.06
CA GLU A 276 -7.08 4.52 6.67
C GLU A 276 -7.13 3.12 6.06
N MET A 277 -6.67 2.12 6.81
CA MET A 277 -6.80 0.70 6.43
C MET A 277 -8.27 0.28 6.31
N ARG A 278 -9.10 0.59 7.32
CA ARG A 278 -10.54 0.30 7.31
C ARG A 278 -11.22 0.92 6.09
N ARG A 279 -10.84 2.16 5.74
CA ARG A 279 -11.34 2.85 4.55
C ARG A 279 -11.02 2.08 3.28
N TRP A 280 -9.74 1.74 3.05
CA TRP A 280 -9.35 1.02 1.83
C TRP A 280 -10.05 -0.32 1.69
N LEU A 281 -10.17 -1.07 2.79
CA LEU A 281 -10.92 -2.32 2.84
C LEU A 281 -12.41 -2.12 2.48
N THR A 282 -13.05 -1.13 3.08
CA THR A 282 -14.49 -0.84 2.84
C THR A 282 -14.72 -0.37 1.40
N GLN A 283 -13.83 0.47 0.85
CA GLN A 283 -13.92 0.94 -0.54
C GLN A 283 -13.74 -0.19 -1.55
N ALA A 284 -12.91 -1.20 -1.25
CA ALA A 284 -12.76 -2.38 -2.10
C ALA A 284 -14.00 -3.30 -2.05
N GLY A 285 -14.78 -3.26 -0.98
CA GLY A 285 -16.02 -4.03 -0.82
C GLY A 285 -16.07 -4.91 0.43
N PHE A 286 -15.02 -4.92 1.25
CA PHE A 286 -14.96 -5.75 2.45
C PHE A 286 -15.85 -5.23 3.58
N GLU A 287 -16.48 -6.17 4.30
CA GLU A 287 -17.01 -5.93 5.64
C GLU A 287 -15.89 -6.17 6.67
N VAL A 288 -15.54 -5.13 7.44
CA VAL A 288 -14.39 -5.19 8.35
C VAL A 288 -14.85 -5.53 9.77
N THR A 289 -14.63 -6.77 10.19
CA THR A 289 -14.74 -7.20 11.59
C THR A 289 -13.48 -6.80 12.36
N GLU A 290 -13.62 -6.15 13.52
CA GLU A 290 -12.45 -5.79 14.34
C GLU A 290 -11.78 -7.04 14.92
N GLY A 291 -10.52 -7.27 14.55
CA GLY A 291 -9.58 -8.01 15.38
C GLY A 291 -9.06 -7.06 16.47
N GLU A 292 -9.04 -7.50 17.73
CA GLU A 292 -8.51 -6.68 18.83
C GLU A 292 -7.09 -6.18 18.50
N PRO A 293 -6.77 -4.90 18.79
CA PRO A 293 -5.39 -4.43 18.71
C PRO A 293 -4.55 -5.22 19.71
N ARG A 294 -3.74 -6.17 19.22
CA ARG A 294 -2.71 -6.81 20.01
C ARG A 294 -1.52 -5.85 20.06
N ILE A 295 -1.61 -4.90 20.98
CA ILE A 295 -0.49 -4.03 21.35
C ILE A 295 0.59 -4.96 21.93
N GLU A 296 1.69 -5.15 21.22
CA GLU A 296 2.93 -5.53 21.90
C GLU A 296 3.39 -4.28 22.65
N ASP A 297 3.21 -4.31 23.97
CA ASP A 297 3.92 -3.42 24.87
C ASP A 297 5.43 -3.64 24.64
N ASN A 298 6.07 -2.77 23.86
CA ASN A 298 7.53 -2.72 23.80
C ASN A 298 8.07 -2.41 25.20
N GLN A 299 8.74 -3.41 25.80
CA GLN A 299 9.75 -3.19 26.83
C GLN A 299 11.07 -2.80 26.18
#